data_AF-A0A5E4D7W7-F1
#
_entry.id   AF-A0A5E4D7W7-F1
#
_cell.length_a   1.000
_cell.length_b   1.000
_cell.length_c   1.000
_cell.angle_alpha   90.00
_cell.angle_beta   90.00
_cell.angle_gamma   90.00
#
_symmetry.space_group_name_H-M   'P 1'
#
loop_
_entity.id
_entity.type
_entity.pdbx_description
1 polymer ?
#
loop_
_entity_poly.entity_id
_entity_poly.type
_entity_poly.pdbx_seq_one_letter_code
_entity_poly.pdbx_strand_id
1 'polypeptide(L)' 'MNEQGRYNKASEYFQQAFDTTVELMNLSLLDETKVHYGIAKAHQMMLTMNNYVESADLTSLNHLLTWKERRSDGDLEQVV' A
#
# COMPACT_ATOMS: atom_id res chain seq x y z
N MET A 1 -1.75 -13.24 -8.76
CA MET A 1 -1.10 -12.77 -7.51
C MET A 1 0.27 -13.43 -7.44
N ASN A 2 1.32 -12.71 -7.03
CA ASN A 2 2.67 -13.27 -6.98
C ASN A 2 2.85 -14.09 -5.69
N GLU A 3 2.90 -15.42 -5.81
CA GLU A 3 3.09 -16.38 -4.72
C GLU A 3 4.48 -16.30 -4.06
N GLN A 4 5.43 -15.55 -4.64
CA GLN A 4 6.81 -15.44 -4.16
C GLN A 4 7.03 -14.28 -3.17
N GLY A 5 5.97 -13.60 -2.71
CA GLY A 5 6.07 -12.53 -1.69
C GLY A 5 6.75 -11.23 -2.17
N ARG A 6 6.98 -11.05 -3.48
CA ARG A 6 7.65 -9.86 -4.03
C ARG A 6 6.70 -8.68 -4.24
N TYR A 7 6.01 -8.27 -3.18
CA TYR A 7 4.93 -7.27 -3.25
C TYR A 7 5.42 -5.87 -3.63
N ASN A 8 6.66 -5.49 -3.28
CA ASN A 8 7.25 -4.22 -3.71
C ASN A 8 7.29 -4.11 -5.23
N LYS A 9 7.88 -5.11 -5.90
CA LYS A 9 7.96 -5.16 -7.36
C LYS A 9 6.59 -5.27 -8.01
N ALA A 10 5.67 -6.03 -7.39
CA ALA A 10 4.29 -6.11 -7.87
C ALA A 10 3.61 -4.72 -7.84
N SER A 11 3.75 -3.98 -6.73
CA SER A 11 3.20 -2.62 -6.61
C SER A 11 3.81 -1.66 -7.64
N GLU A 12 5.12 -1.75 -7.89
CA GLU A 12 5.79 -0.94 -8.93
C GLU A 12 5.27 -1.24 -10.33
N TYR A 13 5.11 -2.52 -10.69
CA TYR A 13 4.58 -2.90 -12.01
C TYR A 13 3.12 -2.48 -12.19
N PHE A 14 2.28 -2.61 -11.16
CA PHE A 14 0.90 -2.16 -11.25
C PHE A 14 0.80 -0.62 -11.32
N GLN A 15 1.69 0.12 -10.67
CA GLN A 15 1.79 1.58 -10.83
C GLN A 15 2.11 1.94 -12.28
N GLN A 16 3.14 1.32 -12.86
CA GLN A 16 3.54 1.58 -14.25
C GLN A 16 2.42 1.25 -15.24
N ALA A 17 1.73 0.11 -15.03
CA ALA A 17 0.58 -0.27 -15.85
C ALA A 17 -0.56 0.74 -15.72
N PHE A 18 -0.87 1.18 -14.51
CA PHE A 18 -1.87 2.21 -14.25
C PHE A 18 -1.52 3.52 -14.99
N ASP A 19 -0.32 4.06 -14.79
CA ASP A 19 0.13 5.31 -15.41
C ASP A 19 0.06 5.24 -16.95
N THR A 20 0.44 4.10 -17.52
CA THR A 20 0.38 3.86 -18.98
C THR A 20 -1.08 3.84 -19.49
N THR A 21 -2.00 3.21 -18.75
CA THR A 21 -3.42 3.16 -19.17
C THR A 21 -4.10 4.52 -19.08
N VAL A 22 -3.68 5.38 -18.13
CA VAL A 22 -4.11 6.78 -18.05
C VAL A 22 -3.66 7.54 -19.30
N GLU A 23 -2.40 7.39 -19.71
CA GLU A 23 -1.85 8.04 -20.90
C GLU A 23 -2.56 7.61 -22.20
N LEU A 24 -2.91 6.33 -22.30
CA LEU A 24 -3.57 5.75 -23.49
C LEU A 24 -5.10 5.91 -23.49
N MET A 25 -5.70 6.55 -22.47
CA MET A 25 -7.17 6.68 -22.27
C MET A 25 -7.94 5.35 -22.39
N ASN A 26 -7.32 4.21 -22.04
CA ASN A 26 -7.96 2.91 -22.12
C ASN A 26 -8.70 2.58 -20.82
N LEU A 27 -9.95 3.08 -20.72
CA LEU A 27 -10.77 3.02 -19.50
C LEU A 27 -10.99 1.61 -18.95
N SER A 28 -11.07 0.59 -19.82
CA SER A 28 -11.24 -0.81 -19.40
C SER A 28 -10.03 -1.34 -18.62
N LEU A 29 -8.82 -1.10 -19.13
CA LEU A 29 -7.58 -1.52 -18.48
C LEU A 29 -7.24 -0.65 -17.27
N LEU A 30 -7.72 0.59 -17.25
CA LEU A 30 -7.51 1.52 -16.15
C LEU A 30 -8.12 1.01 -14.84
N ASP A 31 -9.34 0.49 -14.87
CA ASP A 31 -10.01 0.04 -13.65
C ASP A 31 -9.44 -1.29 -13.12
N GLU A 32 -9.06 -2.21 -14.02
CA GLU A 32 -8.38 -3.45 -13.64
C GLU A 32 -7.00 -3.18 -13.00
N THR A 33 -6.21 -2.27 -13.59
CA THR A 33 -4.89 -1.91 -13.05
C THR A 33 -4.98 -1.17 -11.72
N LYS A 34 -5.97 -0.27 -11.53
CA LYS A 34 -6.24 0.36 -10.22
C LYS A 34 -6.50 -0.66 -9.12
N VAL A 35 -7.38 -1.63 -9.38
CA VAL A 35 -7.74 -2.65 -8.38
C VAL A 35 -6.50 -3.46 -7.99
N HIS A 36 -5.74 -3.93 -8.97
CA HIS A 36 -4.53 -4.70 -8.69
C HIS A 36 -3.43 -3.88 -8.01
N TYR A 37 -3.28 -2.60 -8.38
CA TYR A 37 -2.38 -1.68 -7.68
C TYR A 37 -2.74 -1.54 -6.21
N GLY A 38 -4.02 -1.28 -5.90
CA GLY A 38 -4.50 -1.17 -4.51
C GLY A 38 -4.25 -2.44 -3.70
N ILE A 39 -4.53 -3.61 -4.28
CA ILE A 39 -4.26 -4.91 -3.63
C ILE A 39 -2.76 -5.10 -3.37
N ALA A 40 -1.90 -4.81 -4.35
CA ALA A 40 -0.46 -4.95 -4.19
C ALA A 40 0.08 -3.98 -3.13
N LYS A 41 -0.45 -2.76 -3.09
CA LYS A 41 -0.07 -1.75 -2.10
C LYS A 41 -0.46 -2.14 -0.68
N ALA A 42 -1.67 -2.67 -0.50
CA ALA A 42 -2.13 -3.18 0.79
C ALA A 42 -1.23 -4.31 1.31
N HIS A 43 -0.89 -5.28 0.44
CA HIS A 43 0.05 -6.35 0.81
C HIS A 43 1.46 -5.83 1.13
N GLN A 44 1.98 -4.87 0.37
CA GLN A 44 3.25 -4.21 0.66
C GLN A 44 3.24 -3.58 2.06
N MET A 45 2.20 -2.80 2.37
CA MET A 45 2.07 -2.14 3.69
C MET A 45 2.00 -3.16 4.83
N MET A 46 1.23 -4.24 4.65
CA MET A 46 1.11 -5.30 5.65
C MET A 46 2.44 -6.02 5.89
N LEU A 47 3.20 -6.30 4.82
CA LEU A 47 4.53 -6.91 4.94
C LEU A 47 5.50 -6.01 5.72
N THR A 48 5.50 -4.69 5.44
CA THR A 48 6.33 -3.74 6.18
C THR A 48 5.97 -3.72 7.67
N MET A 49 4.68 -3.75 8.01
CA MET A 49 4.24 -3.81 9.42
C MET A 49 4.66 -5.11 10.09
N ASN A 50 4.51 -6.26 9.43
CA ASN A 50 4.94 -7.55 9.97
C ASN A 50 6.45 -7.53 10.26
N ASN A 51 7.26 -7.02 9.34
CA ASN A 51 8.71 -6.92 9.54
C ASN A 51 9.07 -6.06 10.77
N TYR A 52 8.34 -4.97 11.01
CA TYR A 52 8.54 -4.13 12.21
C TYR A 52 8.15 -4.83 13.51
N VAL A 53 7.10 -5.66 13.48
CA VAL A 53 6.69 -6.47 14.64
C VAL A 53 7.72 -7.57 14.91
N GLU A 54 8.19 -8.24 13.87
CA GLU A 54 9.17 -9.32 13.96
C GLU A 54 10.55 -8.84 14.42
N SER A 55 11.00 -7.65 13.98
CA SER A 55 12.30 -7.11 14.39
C SER A 55 12.33 -6.67 15.86
N ALA A 56 11.17 -6.25 16.39
CA ALA A 56 10.96 -5.83 17.77
C ALA A 56 11.96 -4.77 18.30
N ASP A 57 12.68 -4.09 17.42
CA ASP A 57 13.65 -3.06 17.78
C ASP A 57 12.95 -1.71 18.04
N LEU A 58 13.61 -0.85 18.81
CA LEU A 58 13.06 0.43 19.23
C LEU A 58 12.64 1.33 18.06
N THR A 59 13.39 1.31 16.96
CA THR A 59 13.08 2.14 15.77
C THR A 59 11.81 1.65 15.10
N SER A 60 11.70 0.34 14.90
CA SER A 60 10.52 -0.29 14.31
C SER A 60 9.27 -0.11 15.17
N LEU A 61 9.39 -0.21 16.50
CA LEU A 61 8.30 0.07 17.43
C LEU A 61 7.85 1.55 17.38
N ASN A 62 8.79 2.50 17.25
CA ASN A 62 8.46 3.91 17.09
C ASN A 62 7.72 4.19 15.76
N HIS A 63 8.11 3.52 14.67
CA HIS A 63 7.39 3.61 13.40
C HIS A 63 5.95 3.08 13.52
N LEU A 64 5.75 1.94 14.18
CA LEU A 64 4.41 1.39 14.43
C LEU A 64 3.56 2.32 15.30
N LEU A 65 4.14 2.90 16.36
CA LEU A 65 3.45 3.85 17.24
C LEU A 65 3.00 5.10 16.47
N THR A 66 3.92 5.72 15.72
CA THR A 66 3.62 6.89 14.88
C THR A 66 2.50 6.59 13.88
N TRP A 67 2.52 5.42 13.25
CA TRP A 67 1.48 5.01 12.32
C TRP A 67 0.11 4.79 12.99
N LYS A 68 0.08 4.25 14.20
CA LYS A 68 -1.15 4.08 14.99
C LYS A 68 -1.75 5.44 15.36
N GLU A 69 -0.93 6.36 15.83
CA GLU A 69 -1.36 7.70 16.26
C GLU A 69 -1.99 8.48 15.10
N ARG A 70 -1.33 8.52 13.94
CA ARG A 70 -1.87 9.19 12.73
C ARG A 70 -3.23 8.71 12.25
N ARG A 71 -3.59 7.44 12.51
CA ARG A 71 -4.92 6.92 12.16
C ARG A 71 -5.98 7.27 13.19
N SER A 72 -5.57 7.49 14.43
CA SER A 72 -6.48 7.88 15.51
C SER A 72 -6.90 9.35 15.34
N ASP A 73 -6.04 10.17 14.75
CA ASP A 73 -6.33 11.59 14.47
C ASP A 73 -7.35 11.79 13.34
N GLY A 74 -7.44 10.85 12.38
CA GLY A 74 -8.35 10.94 11.23
C GLY A 74 -9.84 10.73 11.56
N ASP A 75 -10.16 10.15 12.71
CA ASP A 75 -11.55 9.94 13.17
C ASP A 75 -12.17 11.20 13.83
N LEU A 76 -11.40 12.28 14.00
CA LEU A 76 -11.85 13.52 14.65
C LEU A 76 -12.26 14.63 13.66
N GLU A 77 -11.99 14.50 12.35
CA GLU A 77 -12.28 15.54 11.34
C GLU A 77 -13.49 15.25 10.43
N GLN A 78 -14.42 14.37 10.83
CA GLN A 78 -15.72 14.19 10.12
C GLN A 78 -16.96 14.62 10.92
N VAL A 79 -16.81 15.58 11.84
CA VAL A 79 -17.98 16.23 12.48
C VAL A 79 -17.77 17.75 12.57
N VAL A 80 -17.87 18.46 11.43
CA VAL A 80 -18.38 19.85 11.33
C VAL A 80 -19.03 20.05 9.97
#